data_AF-A0A376FA43-F1
#
_entry.id   AF-A0A376FA43-F1
#
_cell.length_a   1.000
_cell.length_b   1.000
_cell.length_c   1.000
_cell.angle_alpha   90.00
_cell.angle_beta   90.00
_cell.angle_gamma   90.00
#
_symmetry.space_group_name_H-M   'P 1'
#
loop_
_entity.id
_entity.type
_entity.pdbx_description
1 polymer ?
#
loop_
_entity_poly.entity_id
_entity_poly.type
_entity_poly.pdbx_seq_one_letter_code
_entity_poly.pdbx_strand_id
1 'polypeptide(L)'
;MYIANVNEDGFENNPYLDKVREIAAAEGSVVVAVCAAVESDIAELDDADREEFMAELGLEEPGLNRVIRAGYELLNLQTYFTAGRERSACVDDPCGCDCTSGGR
;
A
#
# COMPACT_ATOMS: atom_id res chain seq x y z
N MET A 1 -8.15 5.95 12.50
CA MET A 1 -7.73 4.65 11.95
C MET A 1 -6.83 3.97 12.97
N TYR A 2 -7.06 2.69 13.23
CA TYR A 2 -6.27 1.86 14.13
C TYR A 2 -5.53 0.79 13.34
N ILE A 3 -4.27 0.61 13.68
CA ILE A 3 -3.44 -0.48 13.16
C ILE A 3 -3.28 -1.48 14.29
N ALA A 4 -3.95 -2.63 14.16
CA ALA A 4 -3.89 -3.70 15.15
C ALA A 4 -2.79 -4.68 14.76
N ASN A 5 -1.69 -4.66 15.51
CA ASN A 5 -0.64 -5.66 15.33
C ASN A 5 -1.08 -7.00 15.93
N VAL A 6 -1.17 -8.02 15.10
CA VAL A 6 -1.55 -9.39 15.48
C VAL A 6 -0.45 -10.37 15.09
N ASN A 7 -0.43 -11.54 15.72
CA ASN A 7 0.44 -12.63 15.30
C ASN A 7 -0.11 -13.29 14.02
N GLU A 8 0.69 -14.17 13.41
CA GLU A 8 0.38 -14.90 12.16
C GLU A 8 -0.96 -15.64 12.23
N ASP A 9 -1.27 -16.25 13.38
CA ASP A 9 -2.54 -16.94 13.63
C ASP A 9 -3.62 -16.03 14.24
N GLY A 10 -3.30 -14.76 14.49
CA GLY A 10 -4.11 -13.82 15.26
C GLY A 10 -5.18 -13.07 14.46
N PHE A 11 -5.36 -13.42 13.19
CA PHE A 11 -6.36 -12.80 12.31
C PHE A 11 -7.79 -13.27 12.63
N GLU A 12 -7.95 -14.49 13.15
CA GLU A 12 -9.23 -15.08 13.55
C GLU A 12 -9.23 -15.39 15.06
N ASN A 13 -10.36 -15.13 15.74
CA ASN A 13 -10.56 -15.43 17.16
C ASN A 13 -9.63 -14.71 18.16
N ASN A 14 -9.20 -13.48 17.86
CA ASN A 14 -8.39 -12.70 18.80
C ASN A 14 -9.28 -11.74 19.65
N PRO A 15 -9.43 -11.99 20.96
CA PRO A 15 -10.26 -11.15 21.83
C PRO A 15 -9.73 -9.71 21.98
N TYR A 16 -8.45 -9.48 21.69
CA TYR A 16 -7.88 -8.13 21.66
C TYR A 16 -8.25 -7.40 20.38
N LEU A 17 -8.31 -8.10 19.24
CA LEU A 17 -8.73 -7.52 17.96
C LEU A 17 -10.20 -7.10 18.02
N ASP A 18 -11.05 -7.91 18.65
CA ASP A 18 -12.47 -7.60 18.82
C ASP A 18 -12.69 -6.34 19.68
N LYS A 19 -11.92 -6.18 20.77
CA LYS A 19 -11.95 -4.95 21.58
C LYS A 19 -11.51 -3.72 20.80
N VAL A 20 -10.47 -3.84 19.98
CA VAL A 20 -10.00 -2.72 19.15
C VAL A 20 -11.06 -2.37 18.10
N ARG A 21 -11.73 -3.37 17.50
CA ARG A 21 -12.85 -3.16 16.59
C ARG A 21 -14.04 -2.47 17.26
N GLU A 22 -14.36 -2.84 18.49
CA GLU A 22 -15.44 -2.21 19.26
C GLU A 22 -15.14 -0.73 19.55
N ILE A 23 -13.94 -0.42 20.04
CA ILE A 23 -13.50 0.97 20.30
C ILE A 23 -13.51 1.78 19.01
N ALA A 24 -12.94 1.23 17.94
CA ALA A 24 -12.89 1.91 16.66
C ALA A 24 -14.28 2.13 16.06
N ALA A 25 -15.22 1.19 16.23
CA ALA A 25 -16.60 1.37 15.81
C ALA A 25 -17.31 2.49 16.59
N ALA A 26 -17.05 2.61 17.90
CA ALA A 26 -17.58 3.70 18.71
C ALA A 26 -17.04 5.08 18.27
N GLU A 27 -15.80 5.13 17.77
CA GLU A 27 -15.16 6.35 17.27
C GLU A 27 -15.36 6.59 15.76
N GLY A 28 -16.01 5.66 15.04
CA GLY A 28 -16.17 5.75 13.58
C GLY A 28 -14.85 5.61 12.80
N SER A 29 -13.87 4.93 13.36
CA SER A 29 -12.54 4.73 12.77
C SER A 29 -12.39 3.36 12.11
N VAL A 30 -11.60 3.32 11.04
CA VAL A 30 -11.21 2.07 10.36
C VAL A 30 -10.19 1.30 11.19
N VAL A 31 -10.31 -0.04 11.25
CA VAL A 31 -9.31 -0.94 11.84
C VAL A 31 -8.67 -1.78 10.75
N VAL A 32 -7.34 -1.81 10.71
CA VAL A 32 -6.57 -2.70 9.84
C VAL A 32 -5.71 -3.59 10.72
N ALA A 33 -5.89 -4.91 10.58
CA ALA A 33 -5.07 -5.91 11.25
C ALA A 33 -3.85 -6.22 10.37
N VAL A 34 -2.66 -6.20 10.96
CA VAL A 34 -1.39 -6.51 10.28
C VAL A 34 -0.51 -7.35 11.19
N CYS A 35 0.35 -8.18 10.59
CA CYS A 35 1.36 -8.92 11.34
C CYS A 35 2.74 -8.32 11.07
N ALA A 36 3.25 -7.52 12.00
CA ALA A 36 4.51 -6.81 11.79
C ALA A 36 5.72 -7.72 11.56
N ALA A 37 5.70 -8.96 12.08
CA ALA A 37 6.76 -9.93 11.86
C ALA A 37 6.78 -10.39 10.40
N VAL A 38 5.66 -10.91 9.91
CA VAL A 38 5.47 -11.35 8.52
C VAL A 38 5.76 -10.23 7.53
N GLU A 39 5.31 -9.00 7.79
CA GLU A 39 5.58 -7.87 6.91
C GLU A 39 7.06 -7.50 6.84
N SER A 40 7.82 -7.68 7.93
CA SER A 40 9.25 -7.44 7.95
C SER A 40 9.97 -8.47 7.09
N ASP A 41 9.60 -9.74 7.21
CA ASP A 41 10.19 -10.81 6.43
C ASP A 41 9.88 -10.62 4.93
N ILE A 42 8.62 -10.33 4.59
CA ILE A 42 8.18 -9.99 3.22
C ILE A 42 8.96 -8.82 2.62
N ALA A 43 9.35 -7.83 3.44
CA ALA A 43 10.09 -6.65 2.97
C ALA A 43 11.56 -6.93 2.67
N GLU A 44 12.14 -8.00 3.23
CA GLU A 44 13.52 -8.41 3.00
C GLU A 44 13.66 -9.40 1.83
N LEU A 45 12.58 -10.10 1.47
CA LEU A 45 12.53 -11.03 0.35
C LEU A 45 12.50 -10.32 -1.01
N ASP A 46 13.02 -10.98 -2.05
CA ASP A 46 12.85 -10.52 -3.43
C ASP A 46 11.45 -10.82 -3.97
N ASP A 47 11.14 -10.29 -5.15
CA ASP A 47 9.80 -10.40 -5.72
C ASP A 47 9.34 -11.85 -5.95
N ALA A 48 10.25 -12.77 -6.27
CA ALA A 48 9.91 -14.17 -6.51
C ALA A 48 9.64 -14.91 -5.18
N ASP A 49 10.54 -14.75 -4.21
CA ASP A 49 10.39 -15.37 -2.89
C ASP A 49 9.18 -14.81 -2.12
N ARG A 50 8.87 -13.52 -2.31
CA ARG A 50 7.69 -12.89 -1.71
C ARG A 50 6.39 -13.55 -2.19
N GLU A 51 6.25 -13.81 -3.49
CA GLU A 51 5.04 -14.44 -4.03
C GLU A 51 4.83 -15.86 -3.50
N GLU A 52 5.92 -16.64 -3.39
CA GLU A 52 5.89 -17.98 -2.81
C GLU A 52 5.50 -17.94 -1.33
N PHE A 53 6.12 -17.08 -0.54
CA PHE A 53 5.83 -16.93 0.89
C PHE A 53 4.39 -16.47 1.17
N MET A 54 3.88 -15.53 0.36
CA MET A 54 2.48 -15.10 0.45
C MET A 54 1.51 -16.24 0.12
N ALA A 55 1.82 -17.07 -0.89
CA ALA A 55 1.01 -18.22 -1.25
C ALA A 55 0.99 -19.29 -0.16
N GLU A 56 2.11 -19.53 0.53
CA GLU A 56 2.19 -20.45 1.67
C GLU A 56 1.33 -20.00 2.86
N LEU A 57 1.32 -18.70 3.14
CA LEU A 57 0.49 -18.10 4.20
C LEU A 57 -0.98 -17.91 3.78
N GLY A 58 -1.33 -18.18 2.52
CA GLY A 58 -2.68 -17.95 1.99
C GLY A 58 -3.06 -16.46 1.91
N LEU A 59 -2.06 -15.58 1.83
CA LEU A 59 -2.24 -14.13 1.73
C LEU A 59 -2.18 -13.71 0.27
N GLU A 60 -3.22 -13.01 -0.21
CA GLU A 60 -3.23 -12.46 -1.58
C GLU A 60 -2.43 -11.16 -1.71
N GLU A 61 -2.27 -10.42 -0.62
CA GLU A 61 -1.55 -9.15 -0.61
C GLU A 61 -0.93 -8.87 0.78
N PRO A 62 0.18 -8.12 0.83
CA PRO A 62 0.77 -7.64 2.09
C PRO A 62 -0.22 -6.79 2.89
N GLY A 63 -0.25 -6.99 4.20
CA GLY A 63 -1.02 -6.18 5.13
C GLY A 63 -0.60 -4.70 5.10
N LEU A 64 0.67 -4.41 4.80
CA LEU A 64 1.14 -3.04 4.62
C LEU A 64 0.42 -2.33 3.46
N ASN A 65 0.10 -3.03 2.36
CA ASN A 65 -0.66 -2.45 1.25
C ASN A 65 -2.08 -2.05 1.68
N ARG A 66 -2.71 -2.83 2.56
CA ARG A 66 -4.02 -2.50 3.14
C ARG A 66 -3.95 -1.26 4.02
N VAL A 67 -2.88 -1.13 4.82
CA VAL A 67 -2.64 0.08 5.63
C VAL A 67 -2.46 1.31 4.74
N ILE A 68 -1.68 1.20 3.67
CA ILE A 68 -1.47 2.30 2.72
C ILE A 68 -2.82 2.72 2.12
N ARG A 69 -3.59 1.79 1.56
CA ARG A 69 -4.90 2.11 0.96
C ARG A 69 -5.85 2.77 1.96
N ALA A 70 -5.97 2.21 3.17
CA ALA A 70 -6.81 2.78 4.22
C ALA A 70 -6.33 4.19 4.66
N GLY A 71 -5.02 4.44 4.67
CA GLY A 71 -4.44 5.76 4.93
C GLY A 71 -4.76 6.78 3.83
N TYR A 72 -4.68 6.38 2.57
CA TYR A 72 -5.08 7.22 1.42
C TYR A 72 -6.56 7.59 1.47
N GLU A 73 -7.43 6.63 1.78
CA GLU A 73 -8.87 6.86 1.97
C GLU A 73 -9.14 7.80 3.16
N LEU A 74 -8.45 7.60 4.29
CA LEU A 74 -8.60 8.45 5.47
C LEU A 74 -8.20 9.91 5.20
N LEU A 75 -7.14 10.12 4.43
CA LEU A 75 -6.67 11.47 4.04
C LEU A 75 -7.47 12.05 2.87
N ASN A 76 -8.45 11.31 2.32
CA ASN A 76 -9.24 11.67 1.15
C ASN A 76 -8.38 12.08 -0.06
N LEU A 77 -7.21 11.43 -0.21
CA LEU A 77 -6.28 11.70 -1.30
C LEU A 77 -6.76 10.98 -2.55
N GLN A 78 -6.95 11.74 -3.63
CA GLN A 78 -7.31 11.19 -4.94
C GLN A 78 -6.06 11.03 -5.79
N THR A 79 -5.82 9.81 -6.27
CA THR A 79 -4.75 9.54 -7.24
C THR A 79 -5.22 9.96 -8.63
N TYR A 80 -4.62 11.02 -9.17
CA TYR A 80 -4.81 11.40 -10.57
C TYR A 80 -3.61 10.93 -11.39
N PHE A 81 -3.88 10.22 -12.48
CA PHE A 81 -2.84 9.81 -13.42
C PHE A 81 -2.66 10.91 -14.47
N THR A 82 -1.45 11.46 -14.56
CA THR A 82 -1.07 12.26 -15.74
C THR A 82 -0.54 11.30 -16.80
N ALA A 83 -1.43 10.77 -17.63
CA ALA A 83 -1.05 10.06 -18.85
C ALA A 83 -0.57 11.08 -19.92
N GLY A 84 0.52 11.78 -19.61
CA GLY A 84 1.26 12.58 -20.58
C GLY A 84 2.28 11.67 -21.26
N ARG A 85 2.21 11.60 -22.59
CA ARG A 85 3.18 10.97 -23.50
C ARG A 85 4.57 10.78 -22.88
N GLU A 86 5.02 9.53 -22.85
CA GLU A 86 6.38 9.07 -22.54
C GLU A 86 7.45 10.18 -22.64
N ARG A 87 8.00 10.60 -21.49
CA ARG A 87 9.34 11.20 -21.47
C ARG A 87 10.34 10.09 -21.22
N SER A 88 10.65 9.35 -22.28
CA SER A 88 11.93 8.67 -22.39
C SER A 88 13.00 9.77 -22.34
N ALA A 89 13.91 9.66 -21.37
CA ALA A 89 14.91 10.66 -21.07
C ALA A 89 15.76 10.97 -22.31
N CYS A 90 15.55 12.13 -22.92
CA CYS A 90 16.51 12.71 -23.86
C CYS A 90 17.62 13.32 -23.00
N VAL A 91 18.78 12.66 -23.01
CA VAL A 91 20.04 13.16 -22.45
C VAL A 91 20.38 14.51 -23.08
N ASP A 92 20.91 15.42 -22.27
CA ASP A 92 21.38 16.77 -22.62
C ASP A 92 22.00 16.86 -24.03
N ASP A 93 21.29 17.52 -24.95
CA ASP A 93 21.84 18.01 -26.20
C ASP A 93 21.84 19.55 -26.17
N PRO A 94 23.01 20.22 -26.32
CA PRO A 94 23.12 21.67 -26.18
C PRO A 94 22.55 22.45 -27.38
N CYS A 95 21.92 21.77 -28.35
CA CYS A 95 21.40 22.41 -29.55
C CYS A 95 19.95 22.84 -29.35
N GLY A 96 19.75 24.15 -29.22
CA GLY A 96 18.46 24.80 -28.98
C GLY A 96 17.43 24.56 -30.08
N CYS A 97 16.62 23.51 -29.90
CA CYS A 97 15.42 23.28 -30.67
C CYS A 97 14.20 23.78 -29.87
N ASP A 98 13.67 24.91 -30.32
CA ASP A 98 12.43 25.55 -29.85
C ASP A 98 11.21 24.63 -30.06
N CYS A 99 10.57 24.23 -28.96
CA CYS A 99 9.30 23.49 -28.96
C CYS A 99 8.14 24.41 -28.55
N THR A 100 7.93 25.50 -29.28
CA THR A 100 6.70 26.31 -29.16
C THR A 100 5.56 25.75 -30.03
N SER A 101 4.52 25.30 -29.33
CA SER A 101 3.09 25.39 -29.67
C SER A 101 2.69 25.48 -31.15
N GLY A 102 2.06 24.43 -31.67
CA GLY A 102 1.32 24.47 -32.94
C GLY A 102 -0.02 23.76 -32.81
N GLY A 103 -1.04 24.48 -32.36
CA GLY A 103 -2.42 24.03 -32.48
C GLY A 103 -2.90 24.06 -33.93
N ARG A 104 -3.65 23.02 -34.31
CA ARG A 104 -4.83 23.10 -35.17
C ARG A 104 -5.64 21.82 -35.07
#